data_AF-A0A847YXU5-F1
#
_entry.id   AF-A0A847YXU5-F1
#
_cell.length_a   1.000
_cell.length_b   1.000
_cell.length_c   1.000
_cell.angle_alpha   90.00
_cell.angle_beta   90.00
_cell.angle_gamma   90.00
#
_symmetry.space_group_name_H-M   'P 1'
#
loop_
_entity.id
_entity.type
_entity.pdbx_description
1 polymer ?
#
loop_
_entity_poly.entity_id
_entity_poly.type
_entity_poly.pdbx_seq_one_letter_code
_entity_poly.pdbx_strand_id
1 'polypeptide(L)'
;MKLSNSQGFTLIELLVVMTIMGLMMGVGMMAYGRIQEDQNLKKSYKDALIALTEAQQNAFLGKKDICTADEVLVSYIFSFVDGTGGYQINAICSDGKTPPTITSSPTTKTGTLSKGTIFKAISGTTVEFESVTRELTSGTSFTFSIENSSGARVVEITQFGDIREDGK
;
A
#
# COMPACT_ATOMS: atom_id res chain seq x y z
N MET A 1 66.95 4.61 -2.35
CA MET A 1 65.90 4.84 -3.37
C MET A 1 65.17 3.52 -3.57
N LYS A 2 63.91 3.41 -3.13
CA LYS A 2 63.14 2.14 -3.12
C LYS A 2 62.53 1.95 -4.52
N LEU A 3 63.01 0.97 -5.28
CA LEU A 3 62.44 0.61 -6.59
C LEU A 3 61.08 -0.06 -6.36
N SER A 4 59.99 0.60 -6.77
CA SER A 4 58.65 -0.01 -6.78
C SER A 4 58.60 -1.04 -7.90
N ASN A 5 58.48 -2.31 -7.52
CA ASN A 5 58.35 -3.40 -8.46
C ASN A 5 56.95 -3.35 -9.12
N SER A 6 56.87 -2.85 -10.35
CA SER A 6 55.62 -2.79 -11.11
C SER A 6 55.41 -4.13 -11.82
N GLN A 7 54.72 -5.05 -11.17
CA GLN A 7 54.27 -6.30 -11.80
C GLN A 7 53.01 -6.01 -12.62
N GLY A 8 53.12 -6.13 -13.94
CA GLY A 8 51.99 -6.01 -14.86
C GLY A 8 51.16 -7.29 -14.88
N PHE A 9 49.84 -7.15 -15.04
CA PHE A 9 48.93 -8.28 -15.23
C PHE A 9 49.16 -8.96 -16.57
N THR A 10 49.09 -10.29 -16.60
CA THR A 10 49.15 -11.03 -17.86
C THR A 10 47.82 -10.95 -18.61
N LEU A 11 47.86 -11.07 -19.94
CA LEU A 11 46.64 -11.01 -20.76
C LEU A 11 45.66 -12.13 -20.41
N ILE A 12 46.17 -13.33 -20.09
CA ILE A 12 45.35 -14.46 -19.67
C ILE A 12 44.66 -14.20 -18.32
N GLU A 13 45.32 -13.51 -17.41
CA GLU A 13 44.79 -13.18 -16.08
C GLU A 13 43.63 -12.17 -16.18
N LEU A 14 43.76 -11.16 -17.05
CA LEU A 14 42.65 -10.25 -17.36
C LEU A 14 41.47 -10.98 -18.01
N LEU A 15 41.73 -11.92 -18.92
CA LEU A 15 40.69 -12.71 -19.59
C LEU A 15 39.91 -13.56 -18.57
N VAL A 16 40.61 -14.28 -17.70
CA VAL A 16 39.98 -15.10 -16.65
C VAL A 16 39.12 -14.22 -15.72
N VAL A 17 39.63 -13.07 -15.26
CA VAL A 17 38.85 -12.17 -14.40
C VAL A 17 37.59 -11.67 -15.08
N MET A 18 37.65 -11.25 -16.35
CA MET A 18 36.48 -10.81 -17.11
C MET A 18 35.45 -11.93 -17.29
N THR A 19 35.90 -13.18 -17.52
CA THR A 19 34.98 -14.32 -17.63
C THR A 19 34.26 -14.62 -16.31
N ILE A 20 34.98 -14.57 -15.18
CA ILE A 20 34.39 -14.78 -13.85
C ILE A 20 33.39 -13.65 -13.53
N MET A 21 33.75 -12.40 -13.81
CA MET A 21 32.84 -11.26 -13.61
C MET A 21 31.57 -11.38 -14.47
N GLY A 22 31.70 -11.78 -15.74
CA GLY A 22 30.55 -12.00 -16.62
C GLY A 22 29.61 -13.09 -16.10
N LEU A 23 30.16 -14.18 -15.58
CA LEU A 23 29.37 -15.26 -14.99
C LEU A 23 28.63 -14.80 -13.73
N MET A 24 29.30 -14.05 -12.84
CA MET A 24 28.67 -13.49 -11.64
C MET A 24 27.55 -12.49 -11.96
N MET A 25 27.73 -11.63 -12.99
CA MET A 25 26.70 -10.69 -13.43
C MET A 25 25.46 -11.42 -13.96
N GLY A 26 25.64 -12.52 -14.70
CA GLY A 26 24.54 -13.33 -15.22
C GLY A 26 23.63 -13.90 -14.12
N VAL A 27 24.21 -14.49 -13.08
CA VAL A 27 23.42 -15.03 -11.95
C VAL A 27 22.83 -13.93 -11.07
N GLY A 28 23.55 -12.81 -10.90
CA GLY A 28 23.11 -11.69 -10.08
C GLY A 28 21.83 -11.02 -10.58
N MET A 29 21.67 -10.89 -11.91
CA MET A 29 20.51 -10.21 -12.50
C MET A 29 19.19 -10.97 -12.27
N MET A 30 19.21 -12.31 -12.27
CA MET A 30 18.00 -13.11 -11.98
C MET A 30 17.54 -12.98 -10.53
N ALA A 31 18.48 -12.95 -9.58
CA ALA A 31 18.16 -12.77 -8.16
C ALA A 31 17.60 -11.37 -7.87
N TYR A 32 18.12 -10.35 -8.56
CA TYR A 32 17.69 -8.95 -8.38
C TYR A 32 16.20 -8.75 -8.67
N GLY A 33 15.66 -9.40 -9.71
CA GLY A 33 14.24 -9.27 -10.07
C GLY A 33 13.30 -9.68 -8.93
N ARG A 34 13.53 -10.84 -8.31
CA ARG A 34 12.70 -11.34 -7.20
C ARG A 34 12.80 -10.45 -5.96
N ILE A 35 14.00 -9.94 -5.66
CA ILE A 35 14.19 -9.02 -4.53
C ILE A 35 13.39 -7.73 -4.77
N GLN A 36 13.44 -7.19 -6.00
CA GLN A 36 12.70 -5.99 -6.35
C GLN A 36 11.18 -6.19 -6.22
N GLU A 37 10.65 -7.34 -6.62
CA GLU A 37 9.23 -7.69 -6.46
C GLU A 37 8.83 -7.75 -4.98
N ASP A 38 9.62 -8.40 -4.13
CA ASP A 38 9.36 -8.46 -2.69
C ASP A 38 9.42 -7.06 -2.03
N GLN A 39 10.37 -6.22 -2.45
CA GLN A 39 10.42 -4.82 -1.98
C GLN A 39 9.19 -4.03 -2.42
N ASN A 40 8.72 -4.22 -3.65
CA ASN A 40 7.51 -3.58 -4.16
C ASN A 40 6.26 -4.04 -3.40
N LEU A 41 6.17 -5.33 -3.05
CA LEU A 41 5.07 -5.86 -2.24
C LEU A 41 5.06 -5.22 -0.85
N LYS A 42 6.21 -5.24 -0.16
CA LYS A 42 6.36 -4.66 1.19
C LYS A 42 6.06 -3.17 1.21
N LYS A 43 6.52 -2.44 0.18
CA LYS A 43 6.24 -1.01 0.05
C LYS A 43 4.75 -0.76 -0.17
N SER A 44 4.15 -1.42 -1.16
CA SER A 44 2.73 -1.28 -1.49
C SER A 44 1.82 -1.61 -0.31
N TYR A 45 2.17 -2.66 0.42
CA TYR A 45 1.51 -3.05 1.65
C TYR A 45 1.54 -1.93 2.70
N LYS A 46 2.73 -1.37 2.98
CA LYS A 46 2.88 -0.25 3.92
C LYS A 46 2.14 1.01 3.46
N ASP A 47 2.22 1.34 2.17
CA ASP A 47 1.57 2.53 1.61
C ASP A 47 0.04 2.42 1.74
N ALA A 48 -0.53 1.24 1.47
CA ALA A 48 -1.95 0.96 1.67
C ALA A 48 -2.34 1.02 3.16
N LEU A 49 -1.54 0.44 4.04
CA LEU A 49 -1.79 0.48 5.49
C LEU A 49 -1.76 1.91 6.04
N ILE A 50 -0.80 2.74 5.60
CA ILE A 50 -0.72 4.16 5.97
C ILE A 50 -1.97 4.90 5.50
N ALA A 51 -2.39 4.68 4.25
CA ALA A 51 -3.60 5.31 3.70
C ALA A 51 -4.87 4.87 4.44
N LEU A 52 -5.00 3.59 4.76
CA LEU A 52 -6.12 3.04 5.53
C LEU A 52 -6.16 3.63 6.95
N THR A 53 -5.01 3.67 7.62
CA THR A 53 -4.86 4.25 8.96
C THR A 53 -5.17 5.75 8.94
N GLU A 54 -4.77 6.46 7.88
CA GLU A 54 -5.10 7.87 7.69
C GLU A 54 -6.61 8.08 7.54
N ALA A 55 -7.30 7.26 6.74
CA ALA A 55 -8.76 7.30 6.62
C ALA A 55 -9.44 7.07 7.98
N GLN A 56 -9.00 6.06 8.73
CA GLN A 56 -9.50 5.75 10.07
C GLN A 56 -9.25 6.91 11.06
N GLN A 57 -8.05 7.51 11.04
CA GLN A 57 -7.72 8.63 11.92
C GLN A 57 -8.55 9.87 11.58
N ASN A 58 -8.74 10.17 10.30
CA ASN A 58 -9.57 11.29 9.87
C ASN A 58 -11.04 11.09 10.28
N ALA A 59 -11.56 9.86 10.20
CA ALA A 59 -12.89 9.51 10.72
C ALA A 59 -12.97 9.74 12.23
N PHE A 60 -12.01 9.22 12.99
CA PHE A 60 -11.99 9.36 14.46
C PHE A 60 -11.91 10.80 14.93
N LEU A 61 -11.07 11.61 14.28
CA LEU A 61 -10.92 13.02 14.59
C LEU A 61 -12.13 13.85 14.14
N GLY A 62 -13.06 13.26 13.38
CA GLY A 62 -14.21 13.98 12.83
C GLY A 62 -13.77 15.11 11.91
N LYS A 63 -12.70 14.92 11.12
CA LYS A 63 -12.07 16.00 10.34
C LYS A 63 -13.03 16.51 9.26
N LYS A 64 -13.62 17.67 9.50
CA LYS A 64 -14.65 18.26 8.62
C LYS A 64 -14.13 19.18 7.53
N ASP A 65 -12.82 19.44 7.45
CA ASP A 65 -12.22 20.46 6.55
C ASP A 65 -12.57 20.27 5.07
N ILE A 66 -13.01 19.07 4.70
CA ILE A 66 -13.38 18.66 3.35
C ILE A 66 -14.90 18.75 3.09
N CYS A 67 -15.72 18.81 4.14
CA CYS A 67 -17.15 19.09 4.04
C CYS A 67 -17.38 20.61 4.01
N THR A 68 -18.49 21.04 3.39
CA THR A 68 -18.92 22.44 3.43
C THR A 68 -19.41 22.84 4.84
N ALA A 69 -19.51 24.14 5.10
CA ALA A 69 -19.78 24.67 6.45
C ALA A 69 -21.11 24.18 7.06
N ASP A 70 -22.09 23.86 6.22
CA ASP A 70 -23.43 23.40 6.62
C ASP A 70 -23.56 21.87 6.65
N GLU A 71 -22.50 21.14 6.27
CA GLU A 71 -22.50 19.69 6.22
C GLU A 71 -21.89 19.06 7.47
N VAL A 72 -22.36 17.86 7.79
CA VAL A 72 -21.85 16.99 8.85
C VAL A 72 -21.11 15.83 8.23
N LEU A 73 -19.87 15.58 8.68
CA LEU A 73 -19.12 14.39 8.32
C LEU A 73 -19.80 13.15 8.92
N VAL A 74 -20.12 12.17 8.08
CA VAL A 74 -20.71 10.89 8.49
C VAL A 74 -19.64 9.83 8.64
N SER A 75 -18.82 9.65 7.61
CA SER A 75 -17.83 8.57 7.53
C SER A 75 -16.66 8.93 6.61
N TYR A 76 -15.59 8.13 6.68
CA TYR A 76 -14.53 8.09 5.67
C TYR A 76 -14.51 6.72 5.01
N ILE A 77 -14.42 6.73 3.69
CA ILE A 77 -14.39 5.53 2.87
C ILE A 77 -13.00 5.36 2.27
N PHE A 78 -12.38 4.21 2.51
CA PHE A 78 -11.25 3.71 1.73
C PHE A 78 -11.78 2.75 0.66
N SER A 79 -11.55 3.02 -0.62
CA SER A 79 -11.96 2.14 -1.70
C SER A 79 -10.81 1.83 -2.65
N PHE A 80 -10.83 0.62 -3.19
CA PHE A 80 -9.87 0.15 -4.18
C PHE A 80 -10.58 -0.61 -5.29
N VAL A 81 -9.90 -0.84 -6.41
CA VAL A 81 -10.45 -1.61 -7.53
C VAL A 81 -9.77 -2.99 -7.57
N ASP A 82 -10.57 -4.06 -7.46
CA ASP A 82 -10.08 -5.45 -7.50
C ASP A 82 -9.26 -5.71 -8.76
N GLY A 83 -8.13 -6.40 -8.60
CA GLY A 83 -7.21 -6.70 -9.70
C GLY A 83 -6.37 -5.51 -10.16
N THR A 84 -6.43 -4.36 -9.48
CA THR A 84 -5.63 -3.17 -9.81
C THR A 84 -4.83 -2.70 -8.59
N GLY A 85 -3.87 -1.81 -8.81
CA GLY A 85 -3.14 -1.14 -7.73
C GLY A 85 -3.77 0.19 -7.29
N GLY A 86 -4.91 0.60 -7.82
CA GLY A 86 -5.51 1.90 -7.54
C GLY A 86 -6.35 1.91 -6.26
N TYR A 87 -6.20 2.94 -5.44
CA TYR A 87 -7.06 3.20 -4.29
C TYR A 87 -7.35 4.70 -4.12
N GLN A 88 -8.42 4.99 -3.38
CA GLN A 88 -8.80 6.35 -3.00
C GLN A 88 -9.45 6.39 -1.62
N ILE A 89 -9.39 7.56 -1.01
CA ILE A 89 -10.04 7.88 0.26
C ILE A 89 -11.05 8.99 -0.02
N ASN A 90 -12.30 8.77 0.35
CA ASN A 90 -13.38 9.74 0.23
C ASN A 90 -13.91 10.07 1.62
N ALA A 91 -14.30 11.32 1.84
CA ALA A 91 -15.15 11.67 2.98
C ALA A 91 -16.62 11.59 2.56
N ILE A 92 -17.51 11.22 3.47
CA ILE A 92 -18.96 11.25 3.24
C ILE A 92 -19.54 12.34 4.12
N CYS A 93 -20.12 13.34 3.47
CA CYS A 93 -20.74 14.48 4.12
C CYS A 93 -22.27 14.43 3.90
N SER A 94 -23.02 14.84 4.92
CA SER A 94 -24.49 14.89 4.88
C SER A 94 -25.02 16.25 5.31
N ASP A 95 -26.31 16.49 5.07
CA ASP A 95 -27.01 17.71 5.48
C ASP A 95 -27.32 17.80 6.99
N GLY A 96 -26.86 16.83 7.80
CA GLY A 96 -27.08 16.80 9.25
C GLY A 96 -28.54 16.61 9.67
N LYS A 97 -29.46 16.34 8.72
CA LYS A 97 -30.87 16.08 9.03
C LYS A 97 -31.10 14.60 9.36
N THR A 98 -32.28 14.29 9.88
CA THR A 98 -32.72 12.91 10.11
C THR A 98 -33.96 12.61 9.25
N PRO A 99 -33.90 11.67 8.29
CA PRO A 99 -32.74 10.86 7.92
C PRO A 99 -31.64 11.69 7.19
N PRO A 100 -30.35 11.34 7.38
CA PRO A 100 -29.26 12.07 6.76
C PRO A 100 -29.29 11.89 5.24
N THR A 101 -29.27 12.99 4.50
CA THR A 101 -29.12 12.95 3.05
C THR A 101 -27.65 13.17 2.72
N ILE A 102 -27.03 12.23 2.00
CA ILE A 102 -25.66 12.40 1.52
C ILE A 102 -25.64 13.55 0.52
N THR A 103 -24.87 14.58 0.83
CA THR A 103 -24.78 15.81 0.03
C THR A 103 -23.51 15.84 -0.80
N SER A 104 -22.42 15.25 -0.31
CA SER A 104 -21.17 15.18 -1.06
C SER A 104 -20.29 13.99 -0.65
N SER A 105 -19.47 13.51 -1.61
CA SER A 105 -18.44 12.50 -1.40
C SER A 105 -17.09 12.92 -2.00
N PRO A 106 -16.46 13.99 -1.46
CA PRO A 106 -15.19 14.49 -1.96
C PRO A 106 -14.04 13.50 -1.73
N THR A 107 -13.22 13.32 -2.77
CA THR A 107 -11.98 12.54 -2.67
C THR A 107 -10.93 13.32 -1.91
N THR A 108 -10.49 12.76 -0.78
CA THR A 108 -9.42 13.30 0.08
C THR A 108 -8.03 12.91 -0.44
N LYS A 109 -7.88 11.67 -0.91
CA LYS A 109 -6.59 11.13 -1.34
C LYS A 109 -6.79 10.10 -2.43
N THR A 110 -5.86 10.03 -3.35
CA THR A 110 -5.73 8.92 -4.30
C THR A 110 -4.32 8.37 -4.21
N GLY A 111 -4.16 7.10 -4.53
CA GLY A 111 -2.85 6.46 -4.56
C GLY A 111 -2.83 5.25 -5.46
N THR A 112 -1.61 4.84 -5.80
CA THR A 112 -1.36 3.64 -6.60
C THR A 112 -0.28 2.80 -5.93
N LEU A 113 -0.48 1.48 -5.94
CA LEU A 113 0.51 0.52 -5.48
C LEU A 113 1.71 0.48 -6.44
N SER A 114 2.82 -0.07 -5.95
CA SER A 114 4.00 -0.27 -6.79
C SER A 114 3.70 -1.21 -7.95
N LYS A 115 4.36 -0.97 -9.09
CA LYS A 115 4.14 -1.73 -10.33
C LYS A 115 4.18 -3.25 -10.08
N GLY A 116 3.19 -3.95 -10.65
CA GLY A 116 3.03 -5.40 -10.52
C GLY A 116 2.34 -5.84 -9.22
N THR A 117 1.94 -4.90 -8.37
CA THR A 117 1.15 -5.18 -7.15
C THR A 117 -0.29 -4.77 -7.35
N ILE A 118 -1.22 -5.61 -6.89
CA ILE A 118 -2.66 -5.42 -7.02
C ILE A 118 -3.35 -5.64 -5.68
N PHE A 119 -4.52 -5.04 -5.52
CA PHE A 119 -5.48 -5.42 -4.50
C PHE A 119 -6.28 -6.62 -4.97
N LYS A 120 -6.57 -7.53 -4.03
CA LYS A 120 -7.49 -8.64 -4.19
C LYS A 120 -8.59 -8.55 -3.14
N ALA A 121 -9.83 -8.35 -3.60
CA ALA A 121 -11.00 -8.32 -2.74
C ALA A 121 -11.29 -9.70 -2.16
N ILE A 122 -11.47 -9.79 -0.84
CA ILE A 122 -11.92 -11.01 -0.14
C ILE A 122 -13.36 -10.80 0.36
N SER A 123 -13.59 -9.74 1.13
CA SER A 123 -14.92 -9.42 1.70
C SER A 123 -15.59 -8.23 1.03
N GLY A 124 -14.90 -7.55 0.10
CA GLY A 124 -15.41 -6.40 -0.66
C GLY A 124 -14.28 -5.51 -1.18
N THR A 125 -14.64 -4.33 -1.69
CA THR A 125 -13.70 -3.34 -2.27
C THR A 125 -13.69 -2.00 -1.54
N THR A 126 -14.55 -1.85 -0.54
CA THR A 126 -14.83 -0.57 0.13
C THR A 126 -14.90 -0.79 1.63
N VAL A 127 -14.14 0.00 2.36
CA VAL A 127 -14.09 0.04 3.83
C VAL A 127 -14.61 1.39 4.26
N GLU A 128 -15.64 1.40 5.09
CA GLU A 128 -16.25 2.62 5.60
C GLU A 128 -16.06 2.70 7.10
N PHE A 129 -15.34 3.73 7.55
CA PHE A 129 -15.13 4.05 8.95
C PHE A 129 -16.12 5.14 9.37
N GLU A 130 -16.94 4.85 10.37
CA GLU A 130 -17.84 5.82 10.94
C GLU A 130 -17.06 6.93 11.67
N SER A 131 -17.54 8.16 11.52
CA SER A 131 -16.94 9.31 12.19
C SER A 131 -17.04 9.17 13.72
N VAL A 132 -16.01 9.65 14.43
CA VAL A 132 -15.92 9.67 15.91
C VAL A 132 -15.79 8.28 16.58
N THR A 133 -16.28 7.19 15.98
CA THR A 133 -16.29 5.85 16.60
C THR A 133 -15.18 4.92 16.09
N ARG A 134 -14.60 5.17 14.90
CA ARG A 134 -13.65 4.26 14.17
C ARG A 134 -14.25 2.93 13.75
N GLU A 135 -15.48 2.65 14.11
CA GLU A 135 -16.16 1.39 13.81
C GLU A 135 -16.44 1.30 12.32
N LEU A 136 -16.57 0.07 11.83
CA LEU A 136 -17.01 -0.16 10.47
C LEU A 136 -18.53 0.06 10.41
N THR A 137 -18.98 0.87 9.46
CA THR A 137 -20.42 1.15 9.28
C THR A 137 -21.23 -0.11 8.94
N SER A 138 -20.59 -1.12 8.35
CA SER A 138 -21.20 -2.43 8.09
C SER A 138 -21.40 -3.29 9.35
N GLY A 139 -20.78 -2.93 10.48
CA GLY A 139 -20.76 -3.73 11.71
C GLY A 139 -20.11 -5.11 11.56
N THR A 140 -19.33 -5.33 10.49
CA THR A 140 -18.73 -6.63 10.15
C THR A 140 -17.27 -6.45 9.76
N SER A 141 -16.42 -7.43 10.08
CA SER A 141 -15.01 -7.40 9.68
C SER A 141 -14.87 -7.36 8.15
N PHE A 142 -13.89 -6.59 7.68
CA PHE A 142 -13.54 -6.46 6.27
C PHE A 142 -12.15 -7.06 6.02
N THR A 143 -11.98 -7.77 4.90
CA THR A 143 -10.69 -8.40 4.56
C THR A 143 -10.37 -8.16 3.10
N PHE A 144 -9.10 -7.88 2.82
CA PHE A 144 -8.54 -7.82 1.48
C PHE A 144 -7.08 -8.26 1.47
N SER A 145 -6.55 -8.57 0.29
CA SER A 145 -5.15 -8.97 0.10
C SER A 145 -4.45 -8.02 -0.84
N ILE A 146 -3.15 -7.86 -0.65
CA ILE A 146 -2.24 -7.14 -1.55
C ILE A 146 -1.27 -8.18 -2.12
N GLU A 147 -1.24 -8.31 -3.44
CA GLU A 147 -0.61 -9.44 -4.11
C GLU A 147 0.29 -8.99 -5.25
N ASN A 148 1.38 -9.73 -5.45
CA ASN A 148 2.18 -9.68 -6.67
C ASN A 148 2.77 -11.07 -6.97
N SER A 149 3.65 -11.16 -7.97
CA SER A 149 4.36 -12.38 -8.34
C SER A 149 5.23 -12.99 -7.22
N SER A 150 5.63 -12.20 -6.21
CA SER A 150 6.43 -12.67 -5.08
C SER A 150 5.62 -13.21 -3.90
N GLY A 151 4.32 -12.90 -3.82
CA GLY A 151 3.43 -13.39 -2.76
C GLY A 151 2.25 -12.48 -2.46
N ALA A 152 1.57 -12.77 -1.36
CA ALA A 152 0.39 -12.07 -0.87
C ALA A 152 0.57 -11.60 0.58
N ARG A 153 -0.14 -10.53 0.94
CA ARG A 153 -0.29 -10.01 2.32
C ARG A 153 -1.75 -9.68 2.56
N VAL A 154 -2.33 -10.32 3.58
CA VAL A 154 -3.74 -10.14 3.93
C VAL A 154 -3.86 -9.09 5.04
N VAL A 155 -4.83 -8.19 4.87
CA VAL A 155 -5.23 -7.20 5.84
C VAL A 155 -6.65 -7.51 6.27
N GLU A 156 -6.84 -7.69 7.58
CA GLU A 156 -8.16 -7.78 8.20
C GLU A 156 -8.44 -6.52 9.00
N ILE A 157 -9.65 -5.99 8.87
CA ILE A 157 -10.14 -4.86 9.65
C ILE A 157 -11.33 -5.39 10.43
N THR A 158 -11.25 -5.39 11.75
CA THR A 158 -12.35 -5.85 12.59
C THR A 158 -13.51 -4.85 12.54
N GLN A 159 -14.70 -5.28 12.96
CA GLN A 159 -15.86 -4.39 13.11
C GLN A 159 -15.59 -3.15 13.99
N PHE A 160 -14.65 -3.24 14.94
CA PHE A 160 -14.26 -2.13 15.82
C PHE A 160 -13.15 -1.24 15.22
N GLY A 161 -12.80 -1.47 13.95
CA GLY A 161 -11.78 -0.72 13.23
C GLY A 161 -10.35 -1.19 13.49
N ASP A 162 -10.11 -2.20 14.34
CA ASP A 162 -8.75 -2.70 14.55
C ASP A 162 -8.21 -3.35 13.27
N ILE A 163 -7.05 -2.88 12.81
CA ILE A 163 -6.37 -3.41 11.62
C ILE A 163 -5.39 -4.50 12.06
N ARG A 164 -5.60 -5.71 11.57
CA ARG A 164 -4.77 -6.90 11.82
C ARG A 164 -4.04 -7.32 10.55
N GLU A 165 -2.78 -7.67 10.72
CA GLU A 165 -1.93 -8.16 9.64
C GLU A 165 -1.86 -9.69 9.74
N ASP A 166 -2.15 -10.41 8.65
CA ASP A 166 -1.94 -11.86 8.66
C ASP A 166 -0.43 -12.15 8.50
N GLY A 167 0.19 -12.69 9.55
CA GLY A 167 1.61 -13.02 9.57
C GLY A 167 2.38 -12.71 10.87
N LYS A 168 1.73 -12.23 11.94
CA LYS A 168 2.28 -12.21 13.30
C LYS A 168 1.23 -12.46 14.38
#